data_AF-A0A6B3CNX9-F1
#
_entry.id   AF-A0A6B3CNX9-F1
#
_cell.length_a   1.000
_cell.length_b   1.000
_cell.length_c   1.000
_cell.angle_alpha   90.00
_cell.angle_beta   90.00
_cell.angle_gamma   90.00
#
_symmetry.space_group_name_H-M   'P 1'
#
loop_
_entity.id
_entity.type
_entity.pdbx_description
1 polymer ?
#
loop_
_entity_poly.entity_id
_entity_poly.type
_entity_poly.pdbx_seq_one_letter_code
_entity_poly.pdbx_strand_id
1 'polypeptide(L)' 'MRFLVYDRLLGIGDDYWIEDDRGNKVFLVDGKALRLRDTWELKDAQGRVLIDIHQKMFA' A
#
# COMPACT_ATOMS: atom_id res chain seq x y z
N MET A 1 8.74 1.56 18.41
CA MET A 1 8.13 0.73 17.35
C MET A 1 8.72 1.17 16.02
N ARG A 2 9.19 0.23 15.19
CA ARG A 2 9.79 0.53 13.89
C ARG A 2 9.04 -0.28 12.83
N PHE A 3 8.59 0.38 11.78
CA PHE A 3 7.96 -0.24 10.63
C PHE A 3 8.91 -0.13 9.44
N LEU A 4 8.99 -1.20 8.64
CA LEU A 4 9.75 -1.21 7.40
C LEU A 4 8.77 -1.07 6.23
N VAL A 5 9.01 -0.03 5.42
CA VAL A 5 8.29 0.22 4.18
C VAL A 5 9.28 0.04 3.05
N TYR A 6 9.03 -0.93 2.17
CA TYR A 6 9.82 -1.13 0.96
C TYR A 6 9.27 -0.22 -0.13
N ASP A 7 9.88 0.95 -0.29
CA ASP A 7 9.50 1.90 -1.32
C ASP A 7 10.01 1.42 -2.68
N ARG A 8 9.20 0.63 -3.39
CA ARG A 8 9.47 0.30 -4.79
C ARG A 8 8.95 1.46 -5.64
N LEU A 9 9.69 2.58 -5.65
CA LEU A 9 9.39 3.82 -6.37
C LEU A 9 9.04 3.68 -7.87
N LEU A 10 9.13 2.48 -8.45
CA LEU A 10 8.83 2.19 -9.86
C LEU A 10 8.14 0.83 -10.09
N GLY A 11 7.60 0.20 -9.04
CA GLY A 11 6.90 -1.09 -9.12
C GLY A 11 5.41 -0.89 -9.36
N ILE A 12 5.05 -0.41 -10.54
CA ILE A 12 3.68 0.03 -10.76
C ILE A 12 2.71 -1.16 -10.91
N GLY A 13 1.96 -1.48 -9.85
CA GLY A 13 0.82 -2.42 -9.86
C GLY A 13 0.97 -3.68 -9.01
N ASP A 14 2.06 -3.83 -8.25
CA ASP A 14 2.22 -4.97 -7.34
C ASP A 14 1.92 -4.55 -5.89
N ASP A 15 1.03 -5.28 -5.23
CA ASP A 15 0.72 -5.08 -3.81
C ASP A 15 1.95 -5.33 -2.93
N TYR A 16 2.09 -4.58 -1.83
CA TYR A 16 3.20 -4.77 -0.91
C TYR A 16 2.79 -4.79 0.57
N TRP A 17 3.48 -5.61 1.35
CA TRP A 17 3.27 -5.73 2.79
C TRP A 17 4.22 -4.81 3.56
N ILE A 18 3.67 -4.16 4.58
CA ILE A 18 4.42 -3.45 5.62
C ILE A 18 4.58 -4.42 6.79
N GLU A 19 5.82 -4.56 7.26
CA GLU A 19 6.19 -5.48 8.32
C GLU A 19 6.71 -4.74 9.56
N ASP A 20 6.48 -5.33 10.73
CA ASP A 20 7.09 -4.88 11.99
C ASP A 20 8.55 -5.36 12.13
N ASP A 21 9.21 -5.02 13.24
CA ASP A 21 10.60 -5.40 13.50
C ASP A 21 10.85 -6.92 13.61
N ARG A 22 9.78 -7.71 13.73
CA ARG A 22 9.80 -9.17 13.83
C ARG A 22 9.43 -9.85 12.51
N GLY A 23 9.17 -9.08 11.45
CA GLY A 23 8.73 -9.60 10.16
C GLY A 23 7.23 -9.94 10.12
N ASN A 24 6.44 -9.49 11.09
CA ASN A 24 4.99 -9.69 11.02
C ASN A 24 4.37 -8.70 10.06
N LYS A 25 3.57 -9.23 9.14
CA LYS A 25 2.73 -8.47 8.23
C LYS A 25 1.63 -7.73 8.99
N VAL A 26 1.73 -6.41 9.05
CA VAL A 26 0.82 -5.55 9.82
C VAL A 26 -0.14 -4.78 8.91
N PHE A 27 0.31 -4.38 7.73
CA PHE A 27 -0.51 -3.66 6.75
C PHE A 27 -0.21 -4.12 5.33
N LEU A 28 -1.22 -4.05 4.48
CA LEU A 28 -1.12 -4.31 3.05
C LEU A 28 -1.43 -3.03 2.29
N VAL A 29 -0.57 -2.66 1.36
CA VAL A 29 -0.85 -1.62 0.38
C VAL A 29 -1.27 -2.33 -0.91
N ASP A 30 -2.55 -2.21 -1.23
CA ASP A 30 -3.18 -2.83 -2.40
C ASP A 30 -3.28 -1.78 -3.52
N GLY A 31 -2.68 -2.10 -4.67
CA GLY A 31 -2.73 -1.32 -5.89
C GLY A 31 -4.04 -1.55 -6.65
N LYS A 32 -5.18 -1.44 -5.97
CA LYS A 32 -6.49 -1.71 -6.55
C LYS A 32 -7.06 -0.48 -7.22
N ALA A 33 -6.70 -0.33 -8.48
CA ALA A 33 -7.52 0.44 -9.39
C ALA A 33 -7.56 -0.29 -10.71
N LEU A 34 -8.78 -0.64 -11.16
CA LEU A 34 -9.03 -1.14 -12.50
C LEU A 34 -8.36 -0.19 -13.51
N ARG A 35 -7.16 -0.58 -13.96
CA ARG A 35 -6.37 -0.01 -15.06
C ARG A 35 -5.84 1.43 -14.91
N LEU A 36 -6.24 2.20 -13.91
CA LEU A 36 -5.76 3.57 -13.69
C LEU A 36 -5.05 3.65 -12.35
N ARG A 37 -3.72 3.58 -12.37
CA ARG A 37 -2.76 3.47 -11.24
C ARG A 37 -2.76 4.68 -10.28
N ASP A 38 -3.91 5.31 -10.07
CA ASP A 38 -4.07 6.60 -9.42
C ASP A 38 -4.65 6.47 -8.00
N THR A 39 -5.01 5.27 -7.56
CA THR A 39 -5.56 5.01 -6.21
C THR A 39 -4.87 3.82 -5.55
N TRP A 40 -4.51 3.99 -4.28
CA TRP A 40 -3.96 2.94 -3.42
C TRP A 40 -4.80 2.82 -2.14
N GLU A 41 -5.03 1.60 -1.69
CA GLU A 41 -5.72 1.31 -0.43
C GLU A 41 -4.72 0.79 0.59
N LEU A 42 -4.70 1.37 1.79
CA LEU A 42 -4.00 0.80 2.95
C LEU A 42 -4.99 -0.07 3.73
N LYS A 43 -4.65 -1.35 3.88
CA LYS A 43 -5.44 -2.34 4.59
C LYS A 43 -4.72 -2.83 5.84
N ASP A 44 -5.48 -3.18 6.87
CA ASP A 44 -4.94 -3.95 7.99
C ASP A 44 -4.71 -5.42 7.61
N ALA A 45 -4.09 -6.18 8.51
CA ALA A 45 -3.83 -7.61 8.33
C ALA A 45 -5.11 -8.46 8.16
N GLN A 46 -6.30 -7.93 8.47
CA GLN A 46 -7.59 -8.58 8.25
C GLN A 46 -8.21 -8.19 6.89
N GLY A 47 -7.56 -7.31 6.13
CA GLY A 47 -8.01 -6.83 4.82
C GLY A 47 -9.00 -5.67 4.90
N ARG A 48 -9.24 -5.07 6.08
CA ARG A 48 -10.10 -3.89 6.20
C ARG A 48 -9.36 -2.67 5.68
N VAL A 49 -9.99 -1.91 4.78
CA VAL A 49 -9.46 -0.63 4.29
C VAL A 49 -9.47 0.38 5.42
N LEU A 50 -8.29 0.91 5.73
CA LEU A 50 -8.10 1.96 6.72
C LEU A 50 -8.04 3.33 6.07
N ILE A 51 -7.41 3.43 4.90
CA ILE A 51 -7.14 4.69 4.20
C ILE A 51 -7.16 4.45 2.68
N ASP A 52 -7.76 5.38 1.95
CA ASP A 52 -7.66 5.50 0.50
C ASP A 52 -6.77 6.69 0.12
N ILE A 53 -5.76 6.43 -0.71
CA ILE A 53 -4.81 7.42 -1.20
C ILE A 53 -5.07 7.62 -2.68
N HIS A 54 -5.47 8.83 -3.06
CA HIS A 54 -5.67 9.19 -4.46
C HIS A 54 -4.56 10.13 -4.92
N GLN A 55 -3.81 9.70 -5.94
CA GLN A 55 -2.88 10.58 -6.63
C GLN A 55 -3.69 11.60 -7.43
N LYS A 56 -3.62 12.86 -7.03
CA LYS A 56 -4.13 13.96 -7.87
C LYS A 56 -3.17 14.17 -9.03
N MET A 57 -3.62 13.84 -10.24
CA MET A 57 -2.98 14.28 -11.47
C MET A 57 -3.14 15.81 -11.53
N PHE A 58 -2.06 16.55 -11.30
CA PHE A 58 -2.03 17.97 -11.59
C PHE A 58 -1.89 18.13 -13.11
N ALA A 59 -2.80 18.91 -13.71
CA ALA A 59 -2.73 19.33 -15.12
C ALA A 59 -1.86 20.59 -15.26
#